data_AF-F0ZC72-F1
#
_entry.id   AF-F0ZC72-F1
#
_cell.length_a   1.000
_cell.length_b   1.000
_cell.length_c   1.000
_cell.angle_alpha   90.00
_cell.angle_beta   90.00
_cell.angle_gamma   90.00
#
_symmetry.space_group_name_H-M   'P 1'
#
loop_
_entity.id
_entity.type
_entity.pdbx_description
1 polymer ?
#
loop_
_entity_poly.entity_id
_entity_poly.type
_entity_poly.pdbx_seq_one_letter_code
_entity_poly.pdbx_strand_id
1 'polypeptide(L)'
;MNPSTMKYTIEIGQYPFNSPLNQLELVMSAFAQSNTTDNICSAREFGETTSGDNSNYLKIQVDNHSLYGRFIKRGIIDSRVRSISNILLDKDMKPISETKTLQSYICIQIQNFKESAIIDPDFSILINSNKASSKINSICPNNSKLSGAKIAGIAVGCTAFVAVVVISISYHIIQKKKKEKFLNNVNQKMKEMNNDKL
;
A
#
# COMPACT_ATOMS: atom_id res chain seq x y z
N MET A 1 5.79 4.46 33.68
CA MET A 1 5.08 4.74 32.42
C MET A 1 6.11 4.64 31.30
N ASN A 2 5.77 3.98 30.20
CA ASN A 2 6.64 4.00 29.02
C ASN A 2 6.61 5.42 28.41
N PRO A 3 7.73 5.93 27.89
CA PRO A 3 7.77 7.24 27.22
C PRO A 3 6.83 7.23 26.01
N SER A 4 6.14 8.35 25.76
CA SER A 4 5.17 8.51 24.66
C SER A 4 3.95 7.57 24.72
N THR A 5 3.57 7.12 25.92
CA THR A 5 2.35 6.34 26.19
C THR A 5 1.26 7.20 26.82
N MET A 6 0.06 7.14 26.25
CA MET A 6 -1.17 7.65 26.82
C MET A 6 -1.97 6.49 27.43
N LYS A 7 -2.27 6.58 28.72
CA LYS A 7 -3.15 5.63 29.42
C LYS A 7 -4.56 6.18 29.47
N TYR A 8 -5.55 5.30 29.28
CA TYR A 8 -6.95 5.64 29.41
C TYR A 8 -7.59 4.69 30.40
N THR A 9 -8.18 5.22 31.46
CA THR A 9 -9.09 4.44 32.30
C THR A 9 -10.50 4.72 31.83
N ILE A 10 -11.20 3.65 31.44
CA ILE A 10 -12.58 3.68 30.99
C ILE A 10 -13.42 3.07 32.11
N GLU A 11 -14.26 3.88 32.72
CA GLU A 11 -15.24 3.45 33.71
C GLU A 11 -16.63 3.49 33.09
N ILE A 12 -17.30 2.35 33.11
CA ILE A 12 -18.66 2.15 32.63
C ILE A 12 -19.50 1.87 33.87
N GLY A 13 -20.41 2.77 34.21
CA GLY A 13 -21.41 2.52 35.24
C GLY A 13 -22.46 1.49 34.78
N GLN A 14 -23.52 1.32 35.56
CA GLN A 14 -24.59 0.37 35.30
C GLN A 14 -25.06 0.39 33.83
N TYR A 15 -25.04 -0.79 33.18
CA TYR A 15 -25.50 -0.96 31.80
C TYR A 15 -26.73 -1.88 31.75
N PRO A 16 -27.80 -1.51 31.01
CA PRO A 16 -29.06 -2.26 30.99
C PRO A 16 -29.00 -3.46 30.04
N PHE A 17 -28.35 -4.54 30.46
CA PHE A 17 -28.31 -5.79 29.69
C PHE A 17 -29.71 -6.43 29.57
N ASN A 18 -30.11 -6.82 28.37
CA ASN A 18 -31.38 -7.53 28.15
C ASN A 18 -31.41 -8.92 28.81
N SER A 19 -30.25 -9.56 28.98
CA SER A 19 -30.12 -10.90 29.54
C SER A 19 -28.78 -11.05 30.29
N PRO A 20 -28.70 -11.91 31.33
CA PRO A 20 -27.44 -12.25 32.00
C PRO A 20 -26.38 -12.88 31.09
N LEU A 21 -26.78 -13.44 29.94
CA LEU A 21 -25.87 -14.05 28.97
C LEU A 21 -25.27 -13.03 27.98
N ASN A 22 -25.78 -11.79 27.97
CA ASN A 22 -25.28 -10.76 27.07
C ASN A 22 -23.93 -10.20 27.54
N GLN A 23 -23.17 -9.72 26.58
CA GLN A 23 -21.90 -9.04 26.79
C GLN A 23 -21.98 -7.64 26.22
N LEU A 24 -21.18 -6.73 26.78
CA LEU A 24 -21.02 -5.37 26.31
C LEU A 24 -19.79 -5.31 25.41
N GLU A 25 -19.95 -4.75 24.22
CA GLU A 25 -18.87 -4.55 23.26
C GLU A 25 -18.41 -3.10 23.28
N LEU A 26 -17.29 -2.83 23.93
CA LEU A 26 -16.65 -1.52 23.89
C LEU A 26 -15.76 -1.44 22.65
N VAL A 27 -16.23 -0.74 21.62
CA VAL A 27 -15.51 -0.59 20.35
C VAL A 27 -14.67 0.68 20.34
N MET A 28 -13.38 0.52 20.07
CA MET A 28 -12.42 1.61 19.92
C MET A 28 -11.92 1.67 18.48
N SER A 29 -11.79 2.87 17.92
CA SER A 29 -11.18 3.09 16.61
C SER A 29 -9.80 3.71 16.76
N ALA A 30 -8.82 3.12 16.08
CA ALA A 30 -7.49 3.67 15.91
C ALA A 30 -7.39 4.25 14.50
N PHE A 31 -6.92 5.49 14.37
CA PHE A 31 -6.78 6.17 13.09
C PHE A 31 -5.41 6.84 13.02
N ALA A 32 -4.73 6.67 11.89
CA ALA A 32 -3.47 7.34 11.58
C ALA A 32 -3.50 7.86 10.15
N GLN A 33 -3.05 9.10 9.97
CA GLN A 33 -2.95 9.75 8.67
C GLN A 33 -1.62 10.48 8.56
N SER A 34 -1.01 10.42 7.38
CA SER A 34 0.15 11.24 7.04
C SER A 34 -0.22 12.30 6.02
N ASN A 35 0.27 13.52 6.22
CA ASN A 35 0.15 14.63 5.27
C ASN A 35 1.22 14.58 4.17
N THR A 36 2.20 13.68 4.27
CA THR A 36 3.31 13.61 3.32
C THR A 36 2.84 12.97 2.00
N THR A 37 3.36 13.46 0.87
CA THR A 37 2.89 13.04 -0.46
C THR A 37 3.61 11.83 -1.03
N ASP A 38 4.80 11.52 -0.54
CA ASP A 38 5.78 10.72 -1.26
C ASP A 38 5.93 9.29 -0.73
N ASN A 39 5.68 8.31 -1.60
CA ASN A 39 6.00 6.89 -1.43
C ASN A 39 5.81 6.32 0.00
N ILE A 40 4.67 6.64 0.61
CA ILE A 40 4.32 6.23 1.97
C ILE A 40 3.61 4.90 1.92
N CYS A 41 4.01 3.97 2.78
CA CYS A 41 3.25 2.75 2.99
C CYS A 41 2.57 2.78 4.35
N SER A 42 1.49 2.02 4.48
CA SER A 42 0.87 1.74 5.76
C SER A 42 0.89 0.23 6.04
N ALA A 43 0.79 -0.16 7.30
CA ALA A 43 0.70 -1.56 7.72
C ALA A 43 -0.10 -1.67 9.03
N ARG A 44 -0.82 -2.78 9.19
CA ARG A 44 -1.62 -3.06 10.39
C ARG A 44 -1.24 -4.42 10.96
N GLU A 45 -1.08 -4.53 12.26
CA GLU A 45 -0.78 -5.78 12.94
C GLU A 45 -1.69 -5.94 14.16
N PHE A 46 -2.18 -7.15 14.39
CA PHE A 46 -2.94 -7.51 15.59
C PHE A 46 -2.44 -8.87 16.07
N GLY A 47 -2.29 -9.03 17.38
CA GLY A 47 -1.84 -10.29 17.95
C GLY A 47 -1.72 -10.30 19.46
N GLU A 48 -0.97 -11.28 19.95
CA GLU A 48 -0.61 -11.42 21.36
C GLU A 48 0.70 -10.70 21.65
N THR A 49 0.80 -10.09 22.82
CA THR A 49 2.05 -9.49 23.29
C THR A 49 3.08 -10.57 23.60
N THR A 50 4.36 -10.30 23.32
CA THR A 50 5.47 -11.24 23.54
C THR A 50 6.10 -11.12 24.92
N SER A 51 5.72 -10.10 25.70
CA SER A 51 6.34 -9.73 26.98
C SER A 51 5.81 -10.52 28.19
N GLY A 52 4.96 -11.53 27.99
CA GLY A 52 4.40 -12.36 29.05
C GLY A 52 3.28 -11.70 29.87
N ASP A 53 2.81 -10.51 29.47
CA ASP A 53 1.73 -9.76 30.13
C ASP A 53 0.32 -10.20 29.68
N ASN A 54 0.21 -11.30 28.91
CA ASN A 54 -1.04 -11.92 28.46
C ASN A 54 -2.07 -10.89 27.96
N SER A 55 -1.64 -10.05 27.03
CA SER A 55 -2.41 -8.94 26.48
C SER A 55 -2.47 -9.07 24.96
N ASN A 56 -3.47 -8.45 24.34
CA ASN A 56 -3.46 -8.25 22.90
C ASN A 56 -2.79 -6.92 22.56
N TYR A 57 -2.30 -6.81 21.34
CA TYR A 57 -1.90 -5.53 20.79
C TYR A 57 -2.59 -5.26 19.46
N LEU A 58 -2.85 -3.99 19.20
CA LEU A 58 -3.19 -3.45 17.89
C LEU A 58 -2.13 -2.45 17.50
N LYS A 59 -1.50 -2.63 16.33
CA LYS A 59 -0.53 -1.69 15.80
C LYS A 59 -0.97 -1.23 14.43
N ILE A 60 -1.16 0.07 14.26
CA ILE A 60 -1.29 0.70 12.94
C ILE A 60 -0.05 1.56 12.69
N GLN A 61 0.53 1.45 11.51
CA GLN A 61 1.76 2.12 11.14
C GLN A 61 1.59 2.83 9.79
N VAL A 62 2.06 4.08 9.72
CA VAL A 62 2.17 4.87 8.48
C VAL A 62 3.61 5.36 8.38
N ASP A 63 4.31 4.97 7.31
CA ASP A 63 5.77 5.10 7.16
C ASP A 63 6.54 4.56 8.38
N ASN A 64 7.23 5.43 9.12
CA ASN A 64 7.99 5.07 10.32
C ASN A 64 7.24 5.37 11.63
N HIS A 65 6.04 5.94 11.60
CA HIS A 65 5.27 6.22 12.81
C HIS A 65 4.21 5.16 13.03
N SER A 66 4.11 4.63 14.26
CA SER A 66 3.04 3.70 14.61
C SER A 66 2.30 4.10 15.86
N LEU A 67 0.99 3.93 15.83
CA LEU A 67 0.15 3.90 17.02
C LEU A 67 0.05 2.43 17.47
N TYR A 68 0.51 2.16 18.68
CA TYR A 68 0.51 0.85 19.31
C TYR A 68 -0.43 0.87 20.50
N GLY A 69 -1.54 0.15 20.42
CA GLY A 69 -2.47 -0.09 21.53
C GLY A 69 -2.18 -1.42 22.20
N ARG A 70 -2.16 -1.44 23.52
CA ARG A 70 -2.09 -2.66 24.35
C ARG A 70 -3.40 -2.84 25.10
N PHE A 71 -3.98 -4.02 24.97
CA PHE A 71 -5.29 -4.37 25.47
C PHE A 71 -5.15 -5.55 26.44
N ILE A 72 -5.22 -5.24 27.73
CA ILE A 72 -5.19 -6.24 28.79
C ILE A 72 -6.43 -7.15 28.71
N LYS A 73 -6.28 -8.42 29.07
CA LYS A 73 -7.38 -9.41 29.07
C LYS A 73 -8.09 -9.50 30.43
N ARG A 74 -8.03 -8.43 31.24
CA ARG A 74 -8.66 -8.34 32.56
C ARG A 74 -9.21 -6.95 32.81
N GLY A 75 -10.32 -6.87 33.53
CA GLY A 75 -10.91 -5.62 34.00
C GLY A 75 -11.42 -5.77 35.44
N ILE A 76 -11.73 -4.65 36.09
CA ILE A 76 -12.43 -4.65 37.38
C ILE A 76 -13.91 -4.56 37.07
N ILE A 77 -14.66 -5.62 37.32
CA ILE A 77 -16.08 -5.73 37.05
C ILE A 77 -16.78 -6.02 38.37
N ASP A 78 -17.71 -5.15 38.78
CA ASP A 78 -18.40 -5.21 40.08
C ASP A 78 -17.42 -5.42 41.25
N SER A 79 -16.38 -4.57 41.30
CA SER A 79 -15.30 -4.61 42.30
C SER A 79 -14.45 -5.89 42.31
N ARG A 80 -14.54 -6.75 41.28
CA ARG A 80 -13.74 -7.99 41.16
C ARG A 80 -12.94 -8.01 39.87
N VAL A 81 -11.72 -8.54 39.91
CA VAL A 81 -10.94 -8.77 38.68
C VAL A 81 -11.56 -9.93 37.91
N ARG A 82 -12.01 -9.66 36.68
CA ARG A 82 -12.59 -10.66 35.77
C ARG A 82 -11.92 -10.60 34.41
N SER A 83 -11.92 -11.73 33.70
CA SER A 83 -11.39 -11.82 32.34
C SER A 83 -12.31 -11.11 31.34
N ILE A 84 -11.70 -10.43 30.38
CA ILE A 84 -12.33 -9.80 29.22
C ILE A 84 -11.61 -10.27 27.95
N SER A 85 -12.27 -10.16 26.80
CA SER A 85 -11.72 -10.58 25.51
C SER A 85 -11.53 -9.39 24.59
N ASN A 86 -10.50 -9.42 23.74
CA ASN A 86 -10.26 -8.39 22.74
C ASN A 86 -10.40 -9.00 21.34
N ILE A 87 -11.23 -8.40 20.48
CA ILE A 87 -11.54 -8.91 19.15
C ILE A 87 -11.33 -7.82 18.11
N LEU A 88 -10.56 -8.13 17.08
CA LEU A 88 -10.40 -7.25 15.92
C LEU A 88 -11.68 -7.25 15.08
N LEU A 89 -12.30 -6.09 14.89
CA LEU A 89 -13.55 -5.94 14.16
C LEU A 89 -13.38 -5.42 12.72
N ASP A 90 -12.14 -5.32 12.24
CA ASP A 90 -11.83 -4.78 10.91
C ASP A 90 -12.61 -5.45 9.77
N LYS A 91 -12.82 -6.77 9.86
CA LYS A 91 -13.56 -7.51 8.83
C LYS A 91 -15.01 -7.05 8.70
N ASP A 92 -15.63 -6.73 9.84
CA ASP A 92 -17.04 -6.39 9.93
C ASP A 92 -17.27 -4.88 9.72
N MET A 93 -16.35 -4.05 10.21
CA MET A 93 -16.45 -2.59 10.21
C MET A 93 -15.85 -1.92 8.96
N LYS A 94 -15.15 -2.66 8.10
CA LYS A 94 -14.58 -2.18 6.82
C LYS A 94 -13.76 -0.88 6.97
N PRO A 95 -12.67 -0.88 7.75
CA PRO A 95 -11.87 0.31 8.01
C PRO A 95 -11.16 0.84 6.77
N ILE A 96 -10.86 2.14 6.79
CA ILE A 96 -9.99 2.79 5.80
C ILE A 96 -8.63 2.08 5.78
N SER A 97 -8.23 1.65 4.59
CA SER A 97 -7.00 0.89 4.37
C SER A 97 -6.30 1.41 3.12
N GLU A 98 -5.64 2.55 3.27
CA GLU A 98 -4.91 3.25 2.21
C GLU A 98 -3.43 3.42 2.58
N THR A 99 -2.63 3.84 1.60
CA THR A 99 -1.18 4.01 1.75
C THR A 99 -0.80 5.05 2.80
N LYS A 100 -1.57 6.14 2.90
CA LYS A 100 -1.31 7.29 3.80
C LYS A 100 -2.25 7.36 4.99
N THR A 101 -3.37 6.66 4.91
CA THR A 101 -4.45 6.72 5.88
C THR A 101 -4.84 5.31 6.26
N LEU A 102 -4.78 5.01 7.55
CA LEU A 102 -5.06 3.68 8.06
C LEU A 102 -5.94 3.77 9.29
N GLN A 103 -6.99 2.97 9.31
CA GLN A 103 -7.91 2.84 10.43
C GLN A 103 -7.95 1.39 10.90
N SER A 104 -8.32 1.14 12.15
CA SER A 104 -8.65 -0.19 12.65
C SER A 104 -9.62 -0.10 13.82
N TYR A 105 -10.42 -1.15 14.02
CA TYR A 105 -11.40 -1.27 15.08
C TYR A 105 -11.09 -2.46 15.97
N ILE A 106 -11.04 -2.22 17.28
CA ILE A 106 -10.85 -3.24 18.30
C ILE A 106 -12.04 -3.19 19.26
N CYS A 107 -12.59 -4.36 19.56
CA CYS A 107 -13.66 -4.53 20.54
C CYS A 107 -13.10 -5.15 21.81
N ILE A 108 -13.44 -4.56 22.95
CA ILE A 108 -13.26 -5.16 24.27
C ILE A 108 -14.61 -5.72 24.71
N GLN A 109 -14.72 -7.04 24.78
CA GLN A 109 -15.92 -7.75 25.22
C GLN A 109 -15.91 -7.90 26.75
N ILE A 110 -16.90 -7.27 27.37
CA ILE A 110 -17.08 -7.21 28.81
C ILE A 110 -18.30 -8.06 29.16
N GLN A 111 -18.14 -9.01 30.09
CA GLN A 111 -19.26 -9.84 30.55
C GLN A 111 -20.32 -9.00 31.28
N ASN A 112 -21.54 -9.52 31.37
CA ASN A 112 -22.60 -8.91 32.17
C ASN A 112 -22.11 -8.50 33.58
N PHE A 113 -22.50 -7.29 33.98
CA PHE A 113 -22.18 -6.64 35.25
C PHE A 113 -23.34 -5.79 35.75
N LYS A 114 -23.36 -5.48 37.04
CA LYS A 114 -24.49 -4.80 37.70
C LYS A 114 -24.19 -3.36 38.08
N GLU A 115 -22.99 -3.09 38.57
CA GLU A 115 -22.58 -1.82 39.15
C GLU A 115 -21.65 -1.07 38.21
N SER A 116 -20.51 -1.70 37.86
CA SER A 116 -19.52 -1.05 37.02
C SER A 116 -18.52 -2.01 36.35
N ALA A 117 -17.91 -1.52 35.28
CA ALA A 117 -16.74 -2.11 34.64
C ALA A 117 -15.66 -1.04 34.45
N ILE A 118 -14.43 -1.31 34.92
CA ILE A 118 -13.27 -0.44 34.79
C ILE A 118 -12.20 -1.17 33.98
N ILE A 119 -11.79 -0.56 32.86
CA ILE A 119 -10.82 -1.10 31.90
C ILE A 119 -9.71 -0.06 31.67
N ASP A 120 -8.45 -0.49 31.55
CA ASP A 120 -7.28 0.40 31.33
C ASP A 120 -6.50 -0.01 30.07
N PRO A 121 -7.00 0.26 28.84
CA PRO A 121 -6.15 0.14 27.65
C PRO A 121 -5.08 1.23 27.65
N ASP A 122 -3.92 0.93 27.08
CA ASP A 122 -2.88 1.93 26.84
C ASP A 122 -2.51 2.04 25.36
N PHE A 123 -2.10 3.25 24.96
CA PHE A 123 -1.71 3.55 23.59
C PHE A 123 -0.39 4.27 23.59
N SER A 124 0.51 3.91 22.68
CA SER A 124 1.83 4.51 22.56
C SER A 124 2.07 4.95 21.12
N ILE A 125 2.66 6.12 20.96
CA ILE A 125 3.16 6.57 19.65
C ILE A 125 4.64 6.18 19.58
N LEU A 126 4.99 5.37 18.60
CA LEU A 126 6.34 4.84 18.42
C LEU A 126 6.92 5.32 17.09
N ILE A 127 8.19 5.71 17.12
CA ILE A 127 9.02 5.88 15.92
C ILE A 127 9.72 4.54 15.70
N ASN A 128 9.43 3.90 14.56
CA ASN A 128 9.96 2.60 14.20
C ASN A 128 11.24 2.77 13.38
N SER A 129 12.26 1.98 13.70
CA SER A 129 13.46 1.85 12.88
C SER A 129 13.16 1.28 11.48
N ASN A 130 12.17 0.38 11.40
CA ASN A 130 11.68 -0.20 10.15
C ASN A 130 10.43 0.52 9.65
N LYS A 131 10.43 0.89 8.37
CA LYS A 131 9.26 1.49 7.70
C LYS A 131 8.17 0.46 7.45
N ALA A 132 6.93 0.92 7.31
CA ALA A 132 5.78 0.08 6.98
C ALA A 132 6.02 -0.76 5.72
N SER A 133 6.77 -0.24 4.74
CA SER A 133 7.11 -0.94 3.49
C SER A 133 7.88 -2.26 3.68
N SER A 134 8.51 -2.48 4.83
CA SER A 134 9.21 -3.74 5.12
C SER A 134 8.30 -4.82 5.69
N LYS A 135 7.01 -4.53 5.89
CA LYS A 135 6.01 -5.47 6.43
C LYS A 135 5.34 -6.25 5.31
N ILE A 136 5.04 -7.52 5.58
CA ILE A 136 4.43 -8.46 4.62
C ILE A 136 3.05 -7.97 4.18
N ASN A 137 2.30 -7.38 5.09
CA ASN A 137 0.95 -6.88 4.87
C ASN A 137 0.91 -5.36 4.68
N SER A 138 1.95 -4.80 4.05
CA SER A 138 2.04 -3.38 3.77
C SER A 138 1.18 -2.97 2.57
N ILE A 139 0.56 -1.81 2.68
CA ILE A 139 -0.19 -1.15 1.61
C ILE A 139 0.68 -0.01 1.12
N CYS A 140 1.31 -0.21 -0.03
CA CYS A 140 2.22 0.75 -0.66
C CYS A 140 1.64 1.27 -1.98
N PRO A 141 2.02 2.48 -2.41
CA PRO A 141 1.73 2.96 -3.75
C PRO A 141 2.35 2.00 -4.74
N ASN A 142 1.59 1.63 -5.77
CA ASN A 142 2.13 0.89 -6.90
C ASN A 142 3.10 1.80 -7.65
N ASN A 143 4.38 1.74 -7.29
CA ASN A 143 5.44 2.32 -8.10
C ASN A 143 5.68 1.39 -9.29
N SER A 144 4.74 1.34 -10.23
CA SER A 144 4.94 0.74 -11.54
C SER A 144 5.88 1.61 -12.39
N LYS A 145 7.07 1.95 -11.85
CA LYS A 145 8.18 2.37 -12.69
C LYS A 145 8.55 1.16 -13.53
N LEU A 146 8.56 1.36 -14.85
CA LEU A 146 8.96 0.32 -15.79
C LEU A 146 10.35 -0.19 -15.36
N SER A 147 10.51 -1.50 -15.18
CA SER A 147 11.82 -2.08 -14.80
C SER A 147 12.91 -1.57 -15.75
N GLY A 148 14.11 -1.29 -15.23
CA GLY A 148 15.23 -0.80 -16.04
C GLY A 148 15.49 -1.65 -17.29
N ALA A 149 15.26 -2.97 -17.19
CA ALA A 149 15.34 -3.89 -18.33
C ALA A 149 14.30 -3.61 -19.43
N LYS A 150 13.06 -3.24 -19.05
CA LYS A 150 12.01 -2.86 -20.01
C LYS A 150 12.32 -1.53 -20.68
N ILE A 151 12.85 -0.56 -19.92
CA ILE A 151 13.29 0.74 -20.46
C ILE A 151 14.43 0.53 -21.47
N ALA A 152 15.43 -0.27 -21.11
CA ALA A 152 16.54 -0.62 -22.00
C ALA A 152 16.05 -1.34 -23.27
N GLY A 153 15.11 -2.29 -23.12
CA GLY A 153 14.51 -3.00 -24.25
C GLY A 153 13.80 -2.07 -25.23
N ILE A 154 13.01 -1.11 -24.74
CA ILE A 154 12.33 -0.11 -25.58
C ILE A 154 13.36 0.78 -26.28
N ALA A 155 14.38 1.27 -25.55
CA ALA A 155 15.39 2.16 -26.11
C ALA A 155 16.19 1.51 -27.25
N VAL A 156 16.61 0.25 -27.08
CA VAL A 156 17.34 -0.53 -28.09
C VAL A 156 16.45 -0.89 -29.27
N GLY A 157 15.18 -1.27 -29.00
CA GLY A 157 14.20 -1.58 -30.05
C GLY A 157 13.94 -0.39 -30.97
N CYS A 158 13.73 0.81 -30.41
CA CYS A 158 13.51 2.03 -31.18
C CYS A 158 14.72 2.41 -32.04
N THR A 159 15.93 2.33 -31.49
CA THR A 159 17.15 2.66 -32.25
C THR A 159 17.40 1.70 -33.41
N ALA A 160 17.23 0.40 -33.19
CA ALA A 160 17.35 -0.61 -34.25
C ALA A 160 16.29 -0.40 -35.35
N PHE A 161 15.04 -0.13 -34.98
CA PHE A 161 13.97 0.11 -35.94
C PHE A 161 14.24 1.34 -36.82
N VAL A 162 14.66 2.46 -36.21
CA VAL A 162 15.00 3.69 -36.96
C VAL A 162 16.15 3.44 -37.92
N ALA A 163 17.19 2.69 -37.51
CA ALA A 163 18.30 2.37 -38.39
C ALA A 163 17.87 1.57 -39.63
N VAL A 164 17.02 0.55 -39.46
CA VAL A 164 16.50 -0.26 -40.57
C VAL A 164 15.68 0.62 -41.53
N VAL A 165 14.79 1.47 -41.01
CA VAL A 165 13.97 2.37 -41.84
C VAL A 165 14.84 3.32 -42.66
N VAL A 166 15.88 3.92 -42.06
CA VAL A 166 16.80 4.83 -42.76
C VAL A 166 17.56 4.09 -43.88
N ILE A 167 18.05 2.88 -43.62
CA ILE A 167 18.75 2.07 -44.62
C ILE A 167 17.81 1.72 -45.77
N SER A 168 16.58 1.27 -45.48
CA SER A 168 15.59 0.92 -46.50
C SER A 168 15.21 2.11 -47.39
N ILE A 169 14.97 3.29 -46.80
CA ILE A 169 14.67 4.51 -47.55
C ILE A 169 15.86 4.91 -48.42
N SER A 170 17.07 4.92 -47.86
CA SER A 170 18.29 5.29 -48.57
C SER A 170 18.55 4.38 -49.76
N TYR A 171 18.40 3.06 -49.58
CA TYR A 171 18.54 2.07 -50.65
C TYR A 171 17.51 2.28 -51.76
N HIS A 172 16.25 2.55 -51.39
CA HIS A 172 15.17 2.79 -52.36
C HIS A 172 15.44 4.04 -53.21
N ILE A 173 15.94 5.12 -52.61
CA ILE A 173 16.29 6.36 -53.32
C ILE A 173 17.47 6.12 -54.29
N ILE A 174 18.51 5.41 -53.86
CA ILE A 174 19.68 5.11 -54.71
C ILE A 174 19.28 4.26 -55.91
N GLN A 175 18.45 3.23 -55.72
CA GLN A 175 18.00 2.39 -56.82
C GLN A 175 17.12 3.15 -57.83
N LYS A 176 16.25 4.06 -57.35
CA LYS A 176 15.47 4.93 -58.23
C LYS A 176 16.38 5.81 -59.09
N LYS A 177 17.38 6.47 -58.48
CA LYS A 177 18.34 7.30 -59.21
C LYS A 177 19.17 6.51 -60.24
N LYS A 178 19.58 5.27 -59.92
CA LYS A 178 20.29 4.39 -60.87
C LYS A 178 19.42 4.02 -62.07
N LYS A 179 18.15 3.66 -61.84
CA LYS A 179 17.19 3.35 -62.91
C LYS A 179 16.92 4.57 -63.80
N GLU A 180 16.71 5.74 -63.22
CA GLU A 180 16.53 6.99 -63.97
C GLU A 180 17.76 7.32 -64.83
N LYS A 181 18.98 7.21 -64.27
CA LYS A 181 20.22 7.43 -65.01
C LYS A 181 20.41 6.41 -66.16
N PHE A 182 20.08 5.14 -65.93
CA PHE A 182 20.13 4.12 -66.97
C PHE A 182 19.14 4.39 -68.11
N LEU A 183 17.87 4.70 -67.78
CA LEU A 183 16.85 5.04 -68.77
C LEU A 183 17.23 6.29 -69.58
N ASN A 184 17.81 7.32 -68.94
CA ASN A 184 18.28 8.51 -69.62
C ASN A 184 19.40 8.18 -70.62
N ASN A 185 20.38 7.35 -70.23
CA ASN A 185 21.45 6.91 -71.13
C ASN A 185 20.93 6.08 -72.31
N VAL A 186 19.95 5.20 -72.08
CA VAL A 186 19.32 4.40 -73.15
C VAL A 186 18.53 5.30 -74.12
N ASN A 187 17.75 6.25 -73.59
CA ASN A 187 17.00 7.21 -74.40
C ASN A 187 17.93 8.10 -75.24
N GLN A 188 19.08 8.50 -74.70
CA GLN A 188 20.08 9.27 -75.45
C GLN A 188 20.63 8.46 -76.64
N LYS A 189 21.03 7.20 -76.40
CA LYS A 189 21.50 6.30 -77.48
C LYS A 189 20.43 6.03 -78.54
N MET A 190 19.17 5.87 -78.13
CA MET A 190 18.06 5.69 -79.09
C MET A 190 17.83 6.94 -79.96
N LYS A 191 18.01 8.15 -79.41
CA LYS A 191 17.91 9.38 -80.20
C LYS A 191 19.06 9.51 -81.21
N GLU A 192 20.28 9.17 -80.82
CA GLU A 192 21.45 9.14 -81.71
C GLU A 192 21.22 8.18 -82.89
N MET A 193 20.76 6.95 -82.62
CA MET A 193 20.44 5.95 -83.66
C MET A 193 19.29 6.35 -84.60
N ASN A 194 18.37 7.21 -84.14
CA ASN A 194 17.25 7.67 -84.96
C ASN A 194 17.64 8.83 -85.87
N ASN A 195 18.65 9.63 -85.49
CA ASN A 195 19.19 10.71 -86.31
C ASN A 195 20.16 10.22 -87.39
N ASP A 196 20.82 9.08 -87.20
CA ASP A 196 21.72 8.46 -88.21
C ASP A 196 20.96 7.76 -89.37
N LYS A 197 19.63 7.77 -89.36
CA LYS A 197 18.77 7.16 -90.40
C LYS A 197 18.08 8.18 -91.33
N LEU A 198 18.46 9.45 -91.28
CA LEU A 198 18.01 10.52 -92.18
C LEU A 198 19.17 11.01 -93.05
#